data_AF-A0AA43C909-F1
#
_entry.id   AF-A0AA43C909-F1
#
_cell.length_a   1.000
_cell.length_b   1.000
_cell.length_c   1.000
_cell.angle_alpha   90.00
_cell.angle_beta   90.00
_cell.angle_gamma   90.00
#
_symmetry.space_group_name_H-M   'P 1'
#
loop_
_entity.id
_entity.type
_entity.pdbx_description
1 polymer ?
#
loop_
_entity_poly.entity_id
_entity_poly.type
_entity_poly.pdbx_seq_one_letter_code
_entity_poly.pdbx_strand_id
1 'polypeptide(L)'
;MTNLRRSKLIVLILMLLPIFQSCAEMKSWISPKSFFKTSAPVKDSSQTSSRTSGQSANLSNKHSVKTSAPVKDSSQISSRASTQAANLAKEHMEAGECQKAIDVYNVEYRKHPHDQALVREYVKSIENITSAADKALDKEDFASAGRNYDVLLKNYAYFKGFEKKLSFNSTHLNEKLGYCKKALFKQGFQEYRKGNLSGAIALWQDLLAIDPQNTDIKESLRTAKLQQKNLQEEQ
;
A
#
# COMPACT_ATOMS: atom_id res chain seq x y z
N MET A 1 19.28 52.93 -23.12
CA MET A 1 18.55 51.64 -22.96
C MET A 1 19.48 50.41 -22.83
N THR A 2 20.65 50.53 -22.21
CA THR A 2 21.64 49.43 -22.10
C THR A 2 21.77 48.86 -20.69
N ASN A 3 21.36 49.61 -19.66
CA ASN A 3 21.48 49.18 -18.26
C ASN A 3 20.41 48.15 -17.84
N LEU A 4 19.21 48.19 -18.41
CA LEU A 4 18.13 47.27 -18.04
C LEU A 4 18.38 45.83 -18.53
N ARG A 5 18.99 45.67 -19.71
CA ARG A 5 19.35 44.34 -20.25
C ARG A 5 20.54 43.72 -19.52
N ARG A 6 21.51 44.54 -19.06
CA ARG A 6 22.65 44.06 -18.27
C ARG A 6 22.23 43.62 -16.87
N SER A 7 21.32 44.36 -16.22
CA SER A 7 20.80 43.99 -14.90
C SER A 7 20.02 42.67 -14.93
N LYS A 8 19.19 42.44 -15.97
CA LYS A 8 18.47 41.17 -16.13
C LYS A 8 19.39 39.97 -16.40
N LEU A 9 20.48 40.18 -17.17
CA LEU A 9 21.47 39.13 -17.43
C LEU A 9 22.27 38.76 -16.15
N ILE A 10 22.58 39.74 -15.30
CA ILE A 10 23.29 39.52 -14.04
C ILE A 10 22.42 38.75 -13.04
N VAL A 11 21.12 39.04 -12.96
CA VAL A 11 20.19 38.28 -12.10
C VAL A 11 20.02 36.84 -12.62
N LEU A 12 19.98 36.63 -13.93
CA LEU A 12 19.90 35.29 -14.53
C LEU A 12 21.17 34.46 -14.24
N ILE A 13 22.36 35.10 -14.28
CA ILE A 13 23.64 34.45 -13.97
C ILE A 13 23.77 34.13 -12.47
N LEU A 14 23.28 35.00 -11.58
CA LEU A 14 23.30 34.77 -10.13
C LEU A 14 22.33 33.65 -9.68
N MET A 15 21.23 33.44 -10.43
CA MET A 15 20.29 32.34 -10.17
C MET A 15 20.78 30.97 -10.70
N LEU A 16 21.79 30.96 -11.57
CA LEU A 16 22.40 29.75 -12.14
C LEU A 16 23.67 29.28 -11.39
N LEU A 17 24.03 29.93 -10.27
CA LEU A 17 25.13 29.53 -9.40
C LEU A 17 24.60 28.82 -8.13
N PRO A 18 24.28 27.52 -8.18
CA PRO A 18 24.23 26.72 -6.97
C PRO A 18 25.66 26.45 -6.51
N ILE A 19 26.07 27.18 -5.47
CA ILE A 19 26.87 26.73 -4.32
C ILE A 19 27.61 25.40 -4.58
N PHE A 20 28.84 25.51 -5.12
CA PHE A 20 29.87 24.50 -4.89
C PHE A 20 30.31 24.61 -3.43
N GLN A 21 29.60 23.98 -2.50
CA GLN A 21 30.15 23.70 -1.19
C GLN A 21 29.45 22.54 -0.49
N SER A 22 30.29 21.63 0.01
CA SER A 22 29.99 20.50 0.90
C SER A 22 29.53 19.18 0.27
N CYS A 23 30.44 18.56 -0.49
CA CYS A 23 30.55 17.10 -0.50
C CYS A 23 31.50 16.68 0.63
N ALA A 24 30.98 16.49 1.84
CA ALA A 24 31.65 15.74 2.89
C ALA A 24 30.59 15.03 3.75
N GLU A 25 30.82 13.73 3.97
CA GLU A 25 30.19 12.88 4.98
C GLU A 25 28.72 12.46 4.80
N MET A 26 28.54 11.36 4.06
CA MET A 26 27.52 10.37 4.41
C MET A 26 28.06 8.97 4.11
N LYS A 27 29.08 8.56 4.88
CA LYS A 27 29.59 7.20 4.94
C LYS A 27 29.55 6.71 6.39
N SER A 28 28.37 6.29 6.81
CA SER A 28 28.18 5.15 7.70
C SER A 28 26.70 5.08 8.00
N TRP A 29 26.04 4.03 7.53
CA TRP A 29 24.98 3.39 8.30
C TRP A 29 24.75 1.97 7.78
N ILE A 30 25.17 1.05 8.65
CA ILE A 30 24.53 -0.22 8.96
C ILE A 30 24.86 -1.39 8.02
N SER A 31 25.87 -2.15 8.48
CA SER A 31 26.07 -3.56 8.19
C SER A 31 25.11 -4.41 9.03
N PRO A 32 24.38 -5.40 8.48
CA PRO A 32 23.62 -6.34 9.28
C PRO A 32 24.49 -7.52 9.74
N LYS A 33 24.67 -7.63 11.07
CA LYS A 33 25.15 -8.84 11.74
C LYS A 33 24.13 -9.96 11.57
N SER A 34 24.50 -11.01 10.86
CA SER A 34 23.79 -12.30 10.85
C SER A 34 23.94 -13.00 12.20
N PHE A 35 22.86 -13.10 12.96
CA PHE A 35 22.74 -14.03 14.08
C PHE A 35 21.99 -15.27 13.61
N PHE A 36 22.73 -16.30 13.20
CA PHE A 36 22.21 -17.67 13.16
C PHE A 36 22.37 -18.27 14.55
N LYS A 37 21.25 -18.64 15.19
CA LYS A 37 21.26 -19.54 16.34
C LYS A 37 20.35 -20.72 16.03
N THR A 38 21.01 -21.81 15.68
CA THR A 38 20.45 -23.14 15.45
C THR A 38 20.27 -23.85 16.79
N SER A 39 19.07 -24.38 17.02
CA SER A 39 18.73 -25.35 18.08
C SER A 39 17.43 -26.02 17.64
N ALA A 40 17.20 -27.32 17.62
CA ALA A 40 17.93 -28.55 17.94
C ALA A 40 17.14 -29.70 17.24
N PRO A 41 17.66 -30.93 17.09
CA PRO A 41 16.89 -32.04 16.54
C PRO A 41 16.09 -32.82 17.61
N VAL A 42 14.96 -33.33 17.14
CA VAL A 42 13.98 -34.25 17.77
C VAL A 42 14.60 -35.62 18.09
N LYS A 43 14.12 -36.27 19.17
CA LYS A 43 14.01 -37.75 19.23
C LYS A 43 12.91 -38.23 20.19
N ASP A 44 12.42 -39.42 19.85
CA ASP A 44 11.16 -40.11 20.12
C ASP A 44 10.90 -40.68 21.53
N SER A 45 9.63 -41.10 21.70
CA SER A 45 9.13 -42.27 22.44
C SER A 45 9.24 -42.22 23.98
N SER A 46 8.32 -42.77 24.79
CA SER A 46 7.33 -43.83 24.59
C SER A 46 6.42 -43.92 25.82
N GLN A 47 5.18 -44.39 25.59
CA GLN A 47 4.34 -45.29 26.40
C GLN A 47 4.29 -45.18 27.95
N THR A 48 3.06 -45.15 28.51
CA THR A 48 2.39 -46.31 29.19
C THR A 48 1.47 -45.87 30.35
N SER A 49 0.18 -46.21 30.21
CA SER A 49 -0.79 -46.72 31.20
C SER A 49 -1.05 -46.00 32.53
N SER A 50 -2.33 -45.69 32.79
CA SER A 50 -3.12 -46.50 33.72
C SER A 50 -4.62 -46.20 33.67
N ARG A 51 -5.38 -47.29 33.90
CA ARG A 51 -6.83 -47.47 33.96
C ARG A 51 -7.55 -46.49 34.89
N THR A 52 -8.85 -46.28 34.69
CA THR A 52 -9.91 -46.75 35.61
C THR A 52 -11.26 -46.79 34.89
N SER A 53 -12.02 -47.85 35.16
CA SER A 53 -13.32 -48.20 34.60
C SER A 53 -14.47 -47.39 35.20
N GLY A 54 -15.57 -47.27 34.44
CA GLY A 54 -16.86 -46.84 34.97
C GLY A 54 -17.96 -46.98 33.93
N GLN A 55 -18.64 -48.13 33.94
CA GLN A 55 -19.89 -48.37 33.21
C GLN A 55 -20.99 -47.41 33.71
N SER A 56 -21.82 -46.89 32.79
CA SER A 56 -23.27 -46.89 32.99
C SER A 56 -24.00 -46.78 31.65
N ALA A 57 -25.14 -47.46 31.59
CA ALA A 57 -25.91 -47.77 30.40
C ALA A 57 -27.12 -46.84 30.21
N ASN A 58 -27.64 -46.90 28.98
CA ASN A 58 -29.05 -46.83 28.57
C ASN A 58 -29.76 -45.50 28.25
N LEU A 59 -30.20 -45.48 26.98
CA LEU A 59 -31.53 -45.14 26.43
C LEU A 59 -32.30 -43.92 26.96
N SER A 60 -32.58 -42.97 26.06
CA SER A 60 -33.94 -42.83 25.52
C SER A 60 -34.02 -41.81 24.39
N ASN A 61 -34.61 -42.29 23.29
CA ASN A 61 -35.10 -41.53 22.16
C ASN A 61 -36.53 -41.06 22.48
N LYS A 62 -36.87 -39.78 22.29
CA LYS A 62 -38.28 -39.36 22.17
C LYS A 62 -38.39 -38.12 21.27
N HIS A 63 -39.04 -38.33 20.13
CA HIS A 63 -39.58 -37.31 19.24
C HIS A 63 -40.52 -36.33 19.96
N SER A 64 -40.49 -35.05 19.56
CA SER A 64 -41.73 -34.27 19.42
C SER A 64 -41.58 -33.09 18.45
N VAL A 65 -42.31 -33.22 17.34
CA VAL A 65 -43.13 -32.22 16.65
C VAL A 65 -42.47 -30.96 16.04
N LYS A 66 -42.48 -31.04 14.70
CA LYS A 66 -42.38 -30.04 13.64
C LYS A 66 -43.40 -28.90 13.80
N THR A 67 -42.92 -27.67 13.88
CA THR A 67 -43.65 -26.47 13.45
C THR A 67 -42.71 -25.67 12.53
N SER A 68 -42.78 -25.93 11.22
CA SER A 68 -41.94 -25.27 10.22
C SER A 68 -42.68 -24.07 9.62
N ALA A 69 -42.52 -22.90 10.24
CA ALA A 69 -42.58 -21.64 9.52
C ALA A 69 -41.31 -21.51 8.66
N PRO A 70 -41.33 -20.83 7.50
CA PRO A 70 -40.15 -20.70 6.66
C PRO A 70 -39.18 -19.71 7.33
N VAL A 71 -38.31 -20.23 8.18
CA VAL A 71 -37.12 -19.50 8.63
C VAL A 71 -36.25 -19.36 7.40
N LYS A 72 -36.34 -18.21 6.73
CA LYS A 72 -35.41 -17.83 5.67
C LYS A 72 -34.03 -17.83 6.32
N ASP A 73 -33.25 -18.85 5.99
CA ASP A 73 -32.04 -19.25 6.70
C ASP A 73 -31.06 -18.08 6.78
N SER A 74 -30.70 -17.67 8.00
CA SER A 74 -29.77 -16.56 8.26
C SER A 74 -28.43 -16.77 7.53
N SER A 75 -28.04 -18.04 7.32
CA SER A 75 -26.87 -18.43 6.53
C SER A 75 -26.97 -18.05 5.04
N GLN A 76 -28.15 -18.16 4.44
CA GLN A 76 -28.37 -17.79 3.03
C GLN A 76 -28.40 -16.28 2.81
N ILE A 77 -28.89 -15.53 3.82
CA ILE A 77 -28.93 -14.06 3.75
C ILE A 77 -27.51 -13.50 3.90
N SER A 78 -26.71 -14.03 4.83
CA SER A 78 -25.30 -13.66 5.03
C SER A 78 -24.43 -13.97 3.81
N SER A 79 -24.55 -15.17 3.22
CA SER A 79 -23.78 -15.53 2.01
C SER A 79 -24.13 -14.68 0.78
N ARG A 80 -25.39 -14.26 0.65
CA ARG A 80 -25.82 -13.35 -0.43
C ARG A 80 -25.24 -11.95 -0.23
N ALA A 81 -25.23 -11.42 1.00
CA ALA A 81 -24.65 -10.12 1.31
C ALA A 81 -23.12 -10.11 1.04
N SER A 82 -22.40 -11.14 1.49
CA SER A 82 -20.96 -11.32 1.18
C SER A 82 -20.68 -11.33 -0.31
N THR A 83 -21.51 -12.02 -1.09
CA THR A 83 -21.34 -12.11 -2.55
C THR A 83 -21.56 -10.75 -3.22
N GLN A 84 -22.59 -10.01 -2.80
CA GLN A 84 -22.87 -8.67 -3.33
C GLN A 84 -21.75 -7.69 -3.00
N ALA A 85 -21.24 -7.70 -1.76
CA ALA A 85 -20.12 -6.86 -1.37
C ALA A 85 -18.85 -7.20 -2.16
N ALA A 86 -18.55 -8.49 -2.38
CA ALA A 86 -17.40 -8.90 -3.18
C ALA A 86 -17.51 -8.44 -4.64
N ASN A 87 -18.70 -8.46 -5.24
CA ASN A 87 -18.91 -7.96 -6.59
C ASN A 87 -18.74 -6.44 -6.67
N LEU A 88 -19.34 -5.69 -5.74
CA LEU A 88 -19.16 -4.24 -5.69
C LEU A 88 -17.69 -3.84 -5.49
N ALA A 89 -16.96 -4.57 -4.63
CA ALA A 89 -15.55 -4.32 -4.45
C ALA A 89 -14.75 -4.58 -5.74
N LYS A 90 -15.09 -5.62 -6.52
CA LYS A 90 -14.47 -5.87 -7.83
C LYS A 90 -14.74 -4.75 -8.83
N GLU A 91 -15.96 -4.23 -8.90
CA GLU A 91 -16.28 -3.07 -9.74
C GLU A 91 -15.40 -1.87 -9.40
N HIS A 92 -15.20 -1.59 -8.10
CA HIS A 92 -14.26 -0.56 -7.67
C HIS A 92 -12.80 -0.87 -8.06
N MET A 93 -12.36 -2.13 -8.00
CA MET A 93 -11.02 -2.51 -8.46
C MET A 93 -10.84 -2.28 -9.96
N GLU A 94 -11.83 -2.64 -10.77
CA GLU A 94 -11.82 -2.45 -12.23
C GLU A 94 -11.81 -0.97 -12.61
N ALA A 95 -12.47 -0.13 -11.82
CA ALA A 95 -12.42 1.33 -11.95
C ALA A 95 -11.11 1.96 -11.42
N GLY A 96 -10.19 1.17 -10.86
CA GLY A 96 -8.95 1.67 -10.24
C GLY A 96 -9.13 2.30 -8.86
N GLU A 97 -10.33 2.21 -8.28
CA GLU A 97 -10.71 2.79 -6.99
C GLU A 97 -10.34 1.86 -5.82
N CYS A 98 -9.06 1.49 -5.74
CA CYS A 98 -8.57 0.45 -4.82
C CYS A 98 -8.94 0.67 -3.35
N GLN A 99 -8.91 1.93 -2.87
CA GLN A 99 -9.31 2.24 -1.49
C GLN A 99 -10.78 1.92 -1.24
N LYS A 100 -11.69 2.29 -2.15
CA LYS A 100 -13.12 2.01 -2.01
C LYS A 100 -13.39 0.51 -2.01
N ALA A 101 -12.70 -0.24 -2.88
CA ALA A 101 -12.80 -1.68 -2.91
C ALA A 101 -12.36 -2.33 -1.58
N ILE A 102 -11.23 -1.89 -1.03
CA ILE A 102 -10.73 -2.32 0.29
C ILE A 102 -11.72 -1.96 1.40
N ASP A 103 -12.33 -0.78 1.36
CA ASP A 103 -13.32 -0.35 2.35
C ASP A 103 -14.56 -1.24 2.33
N VAL A 104 -15.08 -1.59 1.15
CA VAL A 104 -16.20 -2.52 0.99
C VAL A 104 -15.88 -3.89 1.60
N TYR A 105 -14.71 -4.44 1.26
CA TYR A 105 -14.28 -5.72 1.84
C TYR A 105 -14.07 -5.64 3.36
N ASN A 106 -13.48 -4.56 3.86
CA ASN A 106 -13.26 -4.36 5.30
C ASN A 106 -14.57 -4.33 6.08
N VAL A 107 -15.58 -3.63 5.55
CA VAL A 107 -16.91 -3.58 6.17
C VAL A 107 -17.52 -4.98 6.24
N GLU A 108 -17.44 -5.75 5.15
CA GLU A 108 -18.08 -7.06 5.10
C GLU A 108 -17.32 -8.12 5.90
N TYR A 109 -15.99 -8.12 5.84
CA TYR A 109 -15.14 -9.03 6.61
C TYR A 109 -15.32 -8.86 8.11
N ARG A 110 -15.56 -7.63 8.61
CA ARG A 110 -15.87 -7.40 10.02
C ARG A 110 -17.18 -8.06 10.47
N LYS A 111 -18.17 -8.15 9.58
CA LYS A 111 -19.45 -8.82 9.87
C LYS A 111 -19.31 -10.34 9.79
N HIS A 112 -18.49 -10.81 8.85
CA HIS A 112 -18.39 -12.23 8.48
C HIS A 112 -16.93 -12.72 8.41
N PRO A 113 -16.15 -12.65 9.51
CA PRO A 113 -14.71 -12.95 9.49
C PRO A 113 -14.37 -14.41 9.20
N HIS A 114 -15.35 -15.32 9.37
CA HIS A 114 -15.20 -16.75 9.11
C HIS A 114 -15.73 -17.17 7.73
N ASP A 115 -16.31 -16.26 6.95
CA ASP A 115 -16.72 -16.53 5.58
C ASP A 115 -15.48 -16.74 4.69
N GLN A 116 -15.13 -18.01 4.48
CA GLN A 116 -13.94 -18.38 3.72
C GLN A 116 -14.03 -17.97 2.26
N ALA A 117 -15.23 -17.85 1.68
CA ALA A 117 -15.38 -17.41 0.30
C ALA A 117 -15.06 -15.91 0.19
N LEU A 118 -15.61 -15.09 1.09
CA LEU A 118 -15.29 -13.67 1.18
C LEU A 118 -13.79 -13.43 1.40
N VAL A 119 -13.17 -14.14 2.34
CA VAL A 119 -11.73 -14.01 2.62
C VAL A 119 -10.88 -14.36 1.40
N ARG A 120 -11.23 -15.42 0.65
CA ARG A 120 -10.50 -15.78 -0.58
C ARG A 120 -10.58 -14.69 -1.64
N GLU A 121 -11.77 -14.12 -1.87
CA GLU A 121 -11.95 -13.04 -2.85
C GLU A 121 -11.25 -11.75 -2.41
N TYR A 122 -11.26 -11.46 -1.11
CA TYR A 122 -10.56 -10.30 -0.57
C TYR A 122 -9.04 -10.43 -0.75
N VAL A 123 -8.46 -11.56 -0.33
CA VAL A 123 -7.03 -11.87 -0.54
C VAL A 123 -6.67 -11.77 -2.02
N LYS A 124 -7.45 -12.40 -2.91
CA LYS A 124 -7.21 -12.33 -4.36
C LYS A 124 -7.20 -10.89 -4.88
N SER A 125 -8.13 -10.06 -4.42
CA SER A 125 -8.23 -8.67 -4.87
C SER A 125 -7.05 -7.84 -4.38
N ILE A 126 -6.59 -8.06 -3.14
CA ILE A 126 -5.40 -7.42 -2.59
C ILE A 126 -4.13 -7.85 -3.35
N GLU A 127 -3.97 -9.14 -3.64
CA GLU A 127 -2.86 -9.66 -4.44
C GLU A 127 -2.83 -9.05 -5.86
N ASN A 128 -4.00 -8.82 -6.46
CA ASN A 128 -4.08 -8.14 -7.75
C ASN A 128 -3.59 -6.68 -7.68
N ILE A 129 -3.88 -5.96 -6.59
CA ILE A 129 -3.34 -4.60 -6.37
C ILE A 129 -1.81 -4.66 -6.27
N THR A 130 -1.25 -5.58 -5.49
CA THR A 130 0.21 -5.73 -5.36
C THR A 130 0.85 -6.08 -6.69
N SER A 131 0.27 -7.04 -7.44
CA SER A 131 0.75 -7.40 -8.77
C SER A 131 0.69 -6.23 -9.76
N ALA A 132 -0.35 -5.40 -9.69
CA ALA A 132 -0.44 -4.19 -10.51
C ALA A 132 0.62 -3.15 -10.11
N ALA A 133 0.89 -2.99 -8.81
CA ALA A 133 1.95 -2.12 -8.30
C ALA A 133 3.33 -2.58 -8.78
N ASP A 134 3.62 -3.88 -8.68
CA ASP A 134 4.88 -4.46 -9.14
C ASP A 134 5.07 -4.26 -10.65
N LYS A 135 4.02 -4.52 -11.45
CA LYS A 135 4.06 -4.28 -12.91
C LYS A 135 4.25 -2.80 -13.27
N ALA A 136 3.66 -1.89 -12.50
CA ALA A 136 3.86 -0.45 -12.69
C ALA A 136 5.30 -0.06 -12.34
N LEU A 137 5.85 -0.64 -11.27
CA LEU A 137 7.22 -0.42 -10.83
C LEU A 137 8.23 -0.91 -11.88
N ASP A 138 8.02 -2.10 -12.45
CA ASP A 138 8.86 -2.66 -13.52
C ASP A 138 8.88 -1.79 -14.78
N LYS A 139 7.82 -1.02 -15.00
CA LYS A 139 7.68 -0.05 -16.09
C LYS A 139 8.17 1.35 -15.73
N GLU A 140 8.74 1.52 -14.54
CA GLU A 140 9.14 2.82 -13.97
C GLU A 140 7.97 3.82 -13.80
N ASP A 141 6.72 3.34 -13.81
CA ASP A 141 5.56 4.14 -13.41
C ASP A 141 5.49 4.20 -11.88
N PHE A 142 6.40 4.99 -11.30
CA PHE A 142 6.55 5.16 -9.86
C PHE A 142 5.32 5.80 -9.21
N ALA A 143 4.56 6.60 -9.97
CA ALA A 143 3.36 7.24 -9.49
C ALA A 143 2.26 6.20 -9.24
N SER A 144 1.96 5.36 -10.24
CA SER A 144 0.95 4.31 -10.10
C SER A 144 1.39 3.22 -9.14
N ALA A 145 2.65 2.80 -9.17
CA ALA A 145 3.20 1.85 -8.20
C ALA A 145 3.08 2.39 -6.77
N GLY A 146 3.55 3.62 -6.55
CA GLY A 146 3.51 4.28 -5.26
C GLY A 146 2.09 4.39 -4.69
N ARG A 147 1.10 4.79 -5.50
CA ARG A 147 -0.31 4.88 -5.06
C ARG A 147 -0.85 3.54 -4.57
N ASN A 148 -0.58 2.46 -5.30
CA ASN A 148 -1.05 1.13 -4.92
C ASN A 148 -0.37 0.63 -3.64
N TYR A 149 0.96 0.77 -3.51
CA TYR A 149 1.65 0.40 -2.28
C TYR A 149 1.21 1.25 -1.07
N ASP A 150 0.98 2.55 -1.27
CA ASP A 150 0.50 3.45 -0.21
C ASP A 150 -0.89 3.06 0.30
N VAL A 151 -1.83 2.75 -0.61
CA VAL A 151 -3.17 2.24 -0.23
C VAL A 151 -3.05 0.94 0.54
N LEU A 152 -2.25 -0.03 0.07
CA LEU A 152 -2.05 -1.30 0.79
C LEU A 152 -1.43 -1.09 2.17
N LEU A 153 -0.44 -0.21 2.29
CA LEU A 153 0.25 0.05 3.54
C LEU A 153 -0.65 0.72 4.57
N LYS A 154 -1.43 1.73 4.17
CA LYS A 154 -2.41 2.42 5.03
C LYS A 154 -3.46 1.48 5.60
N ASN A 155 -3.82 0.43 4.84
CA ASN A 155 -4.85 -0.52 5.23
C ASN A 155 -4.29 -1.81 5.85
N TYR A 156 -2.96 -1.95 5.97
CA TYR A 156 -2.32 -3.22 6.36
C TYR A 156 -2.82 -3.76 7.70
N ALA A 157 -3.12 -2.88 8.66
CA ALA A 157 -3.66 -3.27 9.96
C ALA A 157 -5.03 -4.00 9.86
N TYR A 158 -5.82 -3.72 8.82
CA TYR A 158 -7.10 -4.39 8.60
C TYR A 158 -6.98 -5.81 8.04
N PHE A 159 -5.80 -6.19 7.56
CA PHE A 159 -5.55 -7.53 7.03
C PHE A 159 -5.29 -8.57 8.14
N LYS A 160 -5.32 -8.14 9.41
CA LYS A 160 -5.16 -9.01 10.56
C LYS A 160 -6.21 -10.15 10.52
N GLY A 161 -5.71 -11.38 10.61
CA GLY A 161 -6.50 -12.62 10.51
C GLY A 161 -6.25 -13.38 9.21
N PHE A 162 -5.77 -12.70 8.15
CA PHE A 162 -5.41 -13.34 6.89
C PHE A 162 -4.09 -12.84 6.30
N GLU A 163 -3.32 -12.03 7.02
CA GLU A 163 -2.07 -11.44 6.56
C GLU A 163 -1.03 -12.49 6.14
N LYS A 164 -1.05 -13.67 6.75
CA LYS A 164 -0.16 -14.80 6.40
C LYS A 164 -0.49 -15.44 5.04
N LYS A 165 -1.64 -15.11 4.45
CA LYS A 165 -2.03 -15.56 3.10
C LYS A 165 -1.53 -14.61 2.02
N LEU A 166 -1.04 -13.42 2.40
CA LEU A 166 -0.54 -12.42 1.47
C LEU A 166 0.92 -12.71 1.11
N SER A 167 1.28 -12.40 -0.13
CA SER A 167 2.64 -12.54 -0.67
C SER A 167 3.60 -11.46 -0.14
N PHE A 168 3.07 -10.45 0.55
CA PHE A 168 3.79 -9.28 1.05
C PHE A 168 3.50 -9.03 2.53
N ASN A 169 4.32 -8.16 3.13
CA ASN A 169 4.11 -7.66 4.48
C ASN A 169 4.34 -6.13 4.53
N SER A 170 4.11 -5.51 5.70
CA SER A 170 4.28 -4.07 5.86
C SER A 170 5.71 -3.59 5.58
N THR A 171 6.73 -4.39 5.88
CA THR A 171 8.13 -4.07 5.56
C THR A 171 8.33 -3.98 4.06
N HIS A 172 7.87 -4.98 3.31
CA HIS A 172 7.92 -5.00 1.85
C HIS A 172 7.23 -3.78 1.24
N LEU A 173 6.01 -3.46 1.71
CA LEU A 173 5.25 -2.30 1.21
C LEU A 173 5.98 -0.98 1.51
N ASN A 174 6.54 -0.82 2.71
CA ASN A 174 7.32 0.36 3.08
C ASN A 174 8.56 0.53 2.19
N GLU A 175 9.30 -0.55 1.94
CA GLU A 175 10.50 -0.52 1.09
C GLU A 175 10.16 -0.10 -0.34
N LYS A 176 9.13 -0.73 -0.93
CA LYS A 176 8.69 -0.44 -2.30
C LYS A 176 8.11 0.97 -2.43
N LEU A 177 7.28 1.41 -1.48
CA LEU A 177 6.77 2.78 -1.43
C LEU A 177 7.90 3.80 -1.27
N GLY A 178 8.86 3.53 -0.38
CA GLY A 178 10.03 4.37 -0.17
C GLY A 178 10.89 4.50 -1.44
N TYR A 179 11.03 3.42 -2.21
CA TYR A 179 11.68 3.46 -3.51
C TYR A 179 10.94 4.36 -4.51
N CYS A 180 9.62 4.20 -4.64
CA CYS A 180 8.80 5.04 -5.53
C CYS A 180 8.92 6.52 -5.19
N LYS A 181 8.84 6.86 -3.89
CA LYS A 181 9.00 8.24 -3.40
C LYS A 181 10.35 8.84 -3.79
N LYS A 182 11.44 8.09 -3.58
CA LYS A 182 12.80 8.53 -3.95
C LYS A 182 12.96 8.70 -5.45
N ALA A 183 12.36 7.82 -6.26
CA ALA A 183 12.43 7.90 -7.71
C ALA A 183 11.69 9.14 -8.25
N LEU A 184 10.46 9.39 -7.80
CA LEU A 184 9.68 10.58 -8.15
C LEU A 184 10.42 11.87 -7.74
N PHE A 185 10.97 11.90 -6.52
CA PHE A 185 11.79 13.01 -6.05
C PHE A 185 12.95 13.29 -7.01
N LYS A 186 13.76 12.26 -7.30
CA LYS A 186 14.94 12.38 -8.17
C LYS A 186 14.58 12.84 -9.57
N GLN A 187 13.55 12.25 -10.17
CA GLN A 187 13.09 12.60 -11.52
C GLN A 187 12.57 14.03 -11.57
N GLY A 188 11.80 14.48 -10.57
CA GLY A 188 11.28 15.85 -10.53
C GLY A 188 12.39 16.89 -10.54
N PHE A 189 13.45 16.68 -9.76
CA PHE A 189 14.64 17.55 -9.79
C PHE A 189 15.46 17.43 -11.07
N GLN A 190 15.47 16.28 -11.74
CA GLN A 190 16.09 16.15 -13.06
C GLN A 190 15.35 16.98 -14.10
N GLU A 191 14.02 16.92 -14.14
CA GLU A 191 13.21 17.73 -15.06
C GLU A 191 13.34 19.22 -14.77
N TYR A 192 13.33 19.60 -13.49
CA TYR A 192 13.53 20.98 -13.08
C TYR A 192 14.87 21.54 -13.58
N ARG A 193 15.97 20.77 -13.43
CA ARG A 193 17.30 21.17 -13.90
C ARG A 193 17.42 21.26 -15.41
N LYS A 194 16.61 20.50 -16.16
CA LYS A 194 16.52 20.61 -17.62
C LYS A 194 15.70 21.84 -18.06
N GLY A 195 15.10 22.58 -17.13
CA GLY A 195 14.16 23.65 -17.42
C GLY A 195 12.74 23.16 -17.78
N ASN A 196 12.48 21.85 -17.72
CA ASN A 196 11.15 21.29 -17.92
C ASN A 196 10.32 21.44 -16.64
N LEU A 197 9.83 22.65 -16.41
CA LEU A 197 9.04 22.96 -15.21
C LEU A 197 7.73 22.17 -15.16
N SER A 198 7.08 21.94 -16.31
CA SER A 198 5.86 21.12 -16.39
C SER A 198 6.09 19.69 -15.92
N GLY A 199 7.18 19.05 -16.37
CA GLY A 199 7.53 17.69 -15.96
C GLY A 199 7.87 17.61 -14.47
N ALA A 200 8.62 18.57 -13.95
CA ALA A 200 8.94 18.65 -12.52
C ALA A 200 7.70 18.80 -11.66
N ILE A 201 6.80 19.72 -12.03
CA ILE A 201 5.53 19.97 -11.34
C ILE A 201 4.68 18.71 -11.27
N ALA A 202 4.52 18.00 -12.41
CA ALA A 202 3.74 16.77 -12.45
C ALA A 202 4.30 15.70 -11.50
N LEU A 203 5.60 15.43 -11.56
CA LEU A 203 6.27 14.44 -10.71
C LEU A 203 6.16 14.76 -9.21
N TRP A 204 6.28 16.04 -8.84
CA TRP A 204 6.12 16.48 -7.46
C TRP A 204 4.66 16.42 -6.99
N GLN A 205 3.68 16.65 -7.87
CA GLN A 205 2.27 16.42 -7.54
C GLN A 205 1.99 14.93 -7.30
N ASP A 206 2.53 14.05 -8.15
CA ASP A 206 2.43 12.60 -7.95
C ASP A 206 3.07 12.17 -6.63
N LEU A 207 4.23 12.73 -6.28
CA LEU A 207 4.88 12.47 -5.00
C LEU A 207 4.03 12.94 -3.81
N LEU A 208 3.40 14.12 -3.90
CA LEU A 208 2.53 14.62 -2.84
C LEU A 208 1.22 13.84 -2.71
N ALA A 209 0.77 13.13 -3.74
CA ALA A 209 -0.38 12.23 -3.64
C ALA A 209 -0.10 11.05 -2.68
N ILE A 210 1.16 10.62 -2.57
CA ILE A 210 1.59 9.49 -1.71
C ILE A 210 2.39 9.93 -0.48
N ASP A 211 2.86 11.17 -0.44
CA ASP A 211 3.55 11.79 0.69
C ASP A 211 3.05 13.22 0.96
N PRO A 212 1.78 13.40 1.39
CA PRO A 212 1.15 14.72 1.47
C PRO A 212 1.79 15.66 2.50
N GLN A 213 2.65 15.15 3.40
CA GLN A 213 3.31 15.94 4.44
C GLN A 213 4.74 16.36 4.07
N ASN A 214 5.21 16.03 2.87
CA ASN A 214 6.54 16.38 2.42
C ASN A 214 6.68 17.90 2.19
N THR A 215 7.27 18.61 3.16
CA THR A 215 7.42 20.07 3.14
C THR A 215 8.35 20.53 2.03
N ASP A 216 9.44 19.80 1.80
CA ASP A 216 10.47 20.16 0.82
C ASP A 216 9.92 20.11 -0.61
N ILE A 217 9.10 19.10 -0.90
CA ILE A 217 8.43 18.97 -2.19
C ILE A 217 7.31 20.00 -2.36
N LYS A 218 6.58 20.37 -1.30
CA LYS A 218 5.60 21.47 -1.37
C LYS A 218 6.27 22.78 -1.76
N GLU A 219 7.42 23.10 -1.17
CA GLU A 219 8.14 24.33 -1.48
C GLU A 219 8.74 24.29 -2.90
N SER A 220 9.31 23.16 -3.29
CA SER A 220 9.82 22.96 -4.66
C SER A 220 8.71 23.14 -5.70
N LEU A 221 7.53 22.56 -5.46
CA LEU A 221 6.34 22.70 -6.30
C LEU A 221 5.85 24.13 -6.38
N ARG A 222 5.83 24.86 -5.26
CA ARG A 222 5.47 26.29 -5.22
C ARG A 222 6.43 27.11 -6.08
N THR A 223 7.74 26.89 -5.93
CA THR A 223 8.79 27.59 -6.66
C THR A 223 8.68 27.35 -8.17
N ALA A 224 8.56 26.09 -8.60
CA ALA A 224 8.44 25.79 -10.03
C ALA A 224 7.16 26.36 -10.64
N LYS A 225 6.03 26.34 -9.92
CA LYS A 225 4.78 26.97 -10.39
C LYS A 225 4.93 28.48 -10.58
N LEU A 226 5.59 29.15 -9.63
CA LEU A 226 5.86 30.58 -9.74
C LEU A 226 6.75 30.89 -10.95
N GLN A 227 7.85 30.13 -11.10
CA GLN A 227 8.75 30.31 -12.24
C GLN A 227 8.05 30.05 -13.57
N GLN A 228 7.24 29.00 -13.66
CA GLN A 228 6.47 28.68 -14.87
C GLN A 228 5.52 29.80 -15.24
N LYS A 229 4.80 30.37 -14.26
CA LYS A 229 3.91 31.51 -14.47
C LYS A 229 4.67 32.73 -14.99
N ASN A 230 5.79 33.09 -14.37
CA ASN A 230 6.57 34.26 -14.78
C ASN A 230 7.08 34.11 -16.23
N LEU A 231 7.51 32.91 -16.62
CA LEU A 231 7.95 32.63 -17.99
C LEU A 231 6.80 32.72 -19.02
N GLN A 232 5.56 32.47 -18.62
CA GLN A 232 4.39 32.62 -19.49
C GLN A 232 3.98 34.09 -19.66
N GLU A 233 4.20 34.94 -18.65
CA GLU A 233 3.92 36.38 -18.71
C GLU A 233 4.99 37.17 -19.47
N GLU A 234 6.18 36.60 -19.67
CA GLU A 234 7.28 37.19 -20.44
C GLU A 234 7.23 36.90 -21.95
N GLN A 235 6.29 36.05 -22.40
CA GLN A 235 6.06 35.70 -23.82
C GLN A 235 4.93 36.51 -24.43
#